data_AF-A0A5C6S4Q9-F1
#
_entry.id   AF-A0A5C6S4Q9-F1
#
_cell.length_a   1.000
_cell.length_b   1.000
_cell.length_c   1.000
_cell.angle_alpha   90.00
_cell.angle_beta   90.00
_cell.angle_gamma   90.00
#
_symmetry.space_group_name_H-M   'P 1'
#
loop_
_entity.id
_entity.type
_entity.pdbx_description
1 polymer ?
#
loop_
_entity_poly.entity_id
_entity_poly.type
_entity_poly.pdbx_seq_one_letter_code
_entity_poly.pdbx_strand_id
1 'polypeptide(L)'
;MTLTEELGRRGFERRSSAAMRDAKRDRPYQGLSWHGADGPGPIHPPGEAIVSAPSDARAPIPGVPLSARLTGRVAVGLVIVSGPDPKLRFTEADQILVVSEVQNGLSFLANEAPRKDVTFVHDIEVITVDAAEAPPGSGFDAYEAPWRDEALAQLGQPPGDEGVARHAESLRSKHGTDWAYVAFFTKYRLGHFAYARLGGPRLVMHFDNDGWGPDQIDRVFAHETGHIFNAPDEYAQSGCDCGGAWGHFGEPNRNCASCAPDGGVKCIMQSNDWAMCDATRLHLGYDGLPDRTEGKPVA
;
A
#
# COMPACT_ATOMS: atom_id res chain seq x y z
N MET A 1 20.32 19.42 -1.87
CA MET A 1 19.35 18.51 -1.24
C MET A 1 18.17 18.40 -2.19
N THR A 2 17.85 17.19 -2.65
CA THR A 2 16.70 16.93 -3.54
C THR A 2 15.39 16.99 -2.76
N LEU A 3 14.25 17.06 -3.46
CA LEU A 3 12.92 16.98 -2.83
C LEU A 3 12.76 15.71 -2.00
N THR A 4 13.19 14.57 -2.56
CA THR A 4 13.18 13.27 -1.89
C THR A 4 14.00 13.29 -0.60
N GLU A 5 15.21 13.85 -0.61
CA GLU A 5 16.05 13.95 0.58
C GLU A 5 15.40 14.83 1.66
N GLU A 6 14.80 15.96 1.26
CA GLU A 6 14.20 16.90 2.21
C GLU A 6 12.93 16.34 2.85
N LEU A 7 11.99 15.87 2.04
CA LEU A 7 10.75 15.26 2.56
C LEU A 7 11.05 13.97 3.33
N GLY A 8 12.00 13.17 2.86
CA GLY A 8 12.44 11.96 3.55
C GLY A 8 13.00 12.27 4.95
N ARG A 9 13.87 13.29 5.06
CA ARG A 9 14.41 13.76 6.33
C ARG A 9 13.32 14.27 7.26
N ARG A 10 12.44 15.15 6.78
CA ARG A 10 11.35 15.73 7.59
C ARG A 10 10.33 14.68 8.04
N GLY A 11 10.03 13.72 7.17
CA GLY A 11 9.21 12.56 7.52
C GLY A 11 9.84 11.74 8.65
N PHE A 12 11.15 11.49 8.56
CA PHE A 12 11.90 10.79 9.60
C PHE A 12 11.93 11.56 10.93
N GLU A 13 12.16 12.88 10.89
CA GLU A 13 12.13 13.76 12.06
C GLU A 13 10.76 13.73 12.73
N ARG A 14 9.66 13.79 11.95
CA ARG A 14 8.28 13.70 12.46
C ARG A 14 8.03 12.38 13.18
N ARG A 15 8.30 11.23 12.55
CA ARG A 15 8.07 9.90 13.15
C ARG A 15 8.97 9.63 14.37
N SER A 16 10.14 10.25 14.40
CA SER A 16 11.10 10.17 15.51
C SER A 16 10.81 11.14 16.64
N SER A 17 9.79 12.00 16.53
CA SER A 17 9.42 12.94 17.57
C SER A 17 8.72 12.26 18.76
N ALA A 18 8.89 12.82 19.97
CA ALA A 18 8.21 12.32 21.16
C ALA A 18 6.68 12.40 21.03
N ALA A 19 6.19 13.55 20.55
CA ALA A 19 4.77 13.78 20.30
C ALA A 19 4.18 12.70 19.38
N MET A 20 4.91 12.31 18.32
CA MET A 20 4.40 11.28 17.43
C MET A 20 4.43 9.88 18.05
N ARG A 21 5.49 9.53 18.78
CA ARG A 21 5.53 8.26 19.52
C ARG A 21 4.37 8.13 20.51
N ASP A 22 4.02 9.23 21.19
CA ASP A 22 2.92 9.25 22.14
C ASP A 22 1.57 9.09 21.43
N ALA A 23 1.31 9.86 20.38
CA ALA A 23 0.08 9.73 19.61
C ALA A 23 -0.08 8.36 18.94
N LYS A 24 1.02 7.68 18.56
CA LYS A 24 0.97 6.31 18.02
C LYS A 24 0.68 5.24 19.08
N ARG A 25 1.12 5.43 20.33
CA ARG A 25 0.88 4.48 21.42
C ARG A 25 -0.60 4.40 21.80
N ASP A 26 -1.28 5.54 21.77
CA ASP A 26 -2.68 5.67 22.20
C ASP A 26 -3.64 5.82 21.00
N ARG A 27 -3.19 5.46 19.79
CA ARG A 27 -3.96 5.66 18.56
C ARG A 27 -5.26 4.85 18.55
N PRO A 28 -6.34 5.41 17.99
CA PRO A 28 -7.62 4.71 17.92
C PRO A 28 -7.55 3.48 17.01
N TYR A 29 -8.57 2.64 17.09
CA TYR A 29 -8.82 1.53 16.15
C TYR A 29 -7.74 0.43 16.08
N GLN A 30 -6.90 0.31 17.10
CA GLN A 30 -5.95 -0.80 17.21
C GLN A 30 -6.69 -2.14 17.30
N GLY A 31 -6.37 -3.06 16.39
CA GLY A 31 -6.90 -4.42 16.37
C GLY A 31 -8.27 -4.59 15.73
N LEU A 32 -8.83 -3.55 15.14
CA LEU A 32 -10.08 -3.65 14.40
C LEU A 32 -9.85 -4.24 13.00
N SER A 33 -10.81 -5.01 12.50
CA SER A 33 -10.80 -5.49 11.10
C SER A 33 -10.91 -4.31 10.13
N TRP A 34 -10.28 -4.44 8.96
CA TRP A 34 -10.31 -3.43 7.89
C TRP A 34 -11.71 -3.10 7.38
N HIS A 35 -12.68 -4.03 7.54
CA HIS A 35 -14.07 -3.87 7.14
C HIS A 35 -15.09 -4.23 8.24
N GLY A 36 -14.67 -4.29 9.51
CA GLY A 36 -15.56 -4.62 10.62
C GLY A 36 -16.58 -3.53 10.92
N ALA A 37 -17.76 -3.90 11.45
CA ALA A 37 -18.78 -2.96 11.95
C ALA A 37 -18.27 -2.04 13.10
N ASP A 38 -17.12 -2.39 13.66
CA ASP A 38 -16.45 -1.67 14.75
C ASP A 38 -15.44 -0.62 14.24
N GLY A 39 -15.04 -0.68 12.96
CA GLY A 39 -14.18 0.31 12.32
C GLY A 39 -14.90 1.65 12.10
N PRO A 40 -14.17 2.75 11.85
CA PRO A 40 -14.82 4.00 11.45
C PRO A 40 -15.68 3.72 10.20
N GLY A 41 -16.97 4.07 10.28
CA GLY A 41 -17.89 3.89 9.16
C GLY A 41 -17.42 4.67 7.93
N PRO A 42 -17.77 4.24 6.71
CA PRO A 42 -17.25 4.85 5.49
C PRO A 42 -17.63 6.33 5.42
N ILE A 43 -16.65 7.20 5.13
CA ILE A 43 -16.80 8.65 5.06
C ILE A 43 -16.64 9.12 3.62
N HIS A 44 -17.49 8.61 2.73
CA HIS A 44 -18.02 9.54 1.75
C HIS A 44 -19.02 10.47 2.45
N PRO A 45 -19.26 11.70 1.94
CA PRO A 45 -20.42 12.48 2.36
C PRO A 45 -21.68 11.60 2.30
N PRO A 46 -22.65 11.75 3.23
CA PRO A 46 -23.87 10.95 3.22
C PRO A 46 -24.51 10.89 1.82
N GLY A 47 -24.57 9.71 1.21
CA GLY A 47 -25.22 9.48 -0.10
C GLY A 47 -24.32 9.06 -1.27
N GLU A 48 -23.02 8.89 -1.10
CA GLU A 48 -22.13 8.42 -2.18
C GLU A 48 -21.60 7.02 -1.86
N ALA A 49 -21.97 6.03 -2.68
CA ALA A 49 -21.64 4.63 -2.43
C ALA A 49 -20.18 4.31 -2.79
N ILE A 50 -19.46 3.71 -1.84
CA ILE A 50 -18.26 2.90 -2.11
C ILE A 50 -18.72 1.68 -2.90
N VAL A 51 -18.09 1.41 -4.05
CA VAL A 51 -18.27 0.12 -4.73
C VAL A 51 -17.23 -0.83 -4.12
N SER A 52 -17.69 -1.75 -3.26
CA SER A 52 -16.85 -2.77 -2.65
C SER A 52 -16.17 -3.64 -3.73
N ALA A 53 -14.87 -3.50 -3.90
CA ALA A 53 -13.99 -4.54 -4.41
C ALA A 53 -12.63 -4.40 -3.71
N PRO A 54 -12.24 -5.37 -2.86
CA PRO A 54 -11.07 -5.25 -1.97
C PRO A 54 -9.72 -5.33 -2.71
N SER A 55 -9.71 -5.74 -3.99
CA SER A 55 -8.52 -5.70 -4.84
C SER A 55 -8.91 -5.61 -6.33
N ASP A 56 -8.17 -4.82 -7.11
CA ASP A 56 -8.34 -4.73 -8.56
C ASP A 56 -7.64 -5.94 -9.21
N ALA A 57 -8.31 -7.09 -9.17
CA ALA A 57 -7.86 -8.35 -9.76
C ALA A 57 -7.87 -8.27 -11.31
N ARG A 58 -6.97 -7.45 -11.86
CA ARG A 58 -6.71 -7.32 -13.30
C ARG A 58 -5.65 -8.30 -13.74
N ALA A 59 -5.68 -8.67 -15.02
CA ALA A 59 -4.64 -9.50 -15.62
C ALA A 59 -3.24 -8.90 -15.39
N PRO A 60 -2.19 -9.74 -15.25
CA PRO A 60 -0.81 -9.28 -15.12
C PRO A 60 -0.42 -8.36 -16.28
N ILE A 61 0.29 -7.29 -15.98
CA ILE A 61 0.89 -6.43 -17.02
C ILE A 61 2.05 -7.22 -17.64
N PRO A 62 2.10 -7.42 -18.97
CA PRO A 62 3.20 -8.13 -19.62
C PRO A 62 4.55 -7.41 -19.38
N GLY A 63 5.58 -8.13 -18.92
CA GLY A 63 6.91 -7.55 -18.67
C GLY A 63 7.75 -8.34 -17.67
N VAL A 64 8.91 -7.77 -17.29
CA VAL A 64 9.72 -8.30 -16.19
C VAL A 64 8.97 -8.11 -14.88
N PRO A 65 8.88 -9.11 -13.98
CA PRO A 65 8.23 -8.94 -12.69
C PRO A 65 8.88 -7.80 -11.90
N LEU A 66 8.05 -6.89 -11.38
CA LEU A 66 8.48 -5.71 -10.63
C LEU A 66 8.37 -5.89 -9.12
N SER A 67 7.64 -6.90 -8.65
CA SER A 67 7.39 -7.16 -7.23
C SER A 67 7.12 -8.64 -6.95
N ALA A 68 7.94 -9.54 -7.50
CA ALA A 68 7.72 -10.99 -7.35
C ALA A 68 8.00 -11.52 -5.93
N ARG A 69 8.83 -10.80 -5.15
CA ARG A 69 9.28 -11.21 -3.82
C ARG A 69 9.68 -9.98 -3.02
N LEU A 70 9.30 -9.88 -1.75
CA LEU A 70 9.74 -8.81 -0.86
C LEU A 70 11.08 -9.18 -0.22
N THR A 71 12.16 -9.01 -0.98
CA THR A 71 13.56 -9.23 -0.55
C THR A 71 14.47 -8.18 -1.17
N GLY A 72 15.69 -8.02 -0.65
CA GLY A 72 16.69 -7.12 -1.22
C GLY A 72 16.27 -5.65 -1.19
N ARG A 73 16.60 -4.92 -2.25
CA ARG A 73 16.28 -3.49 -2.37
C ARG A 73 15.00 -3.30 -3.17
N VAL A 74 14.10 -2.48 -2.66
CA VAL A 74 12.81 -2.14 -3.30
C VAL A 74 12.73 -0.63 -3.51
N ALA A 75 12.57 -0.18 -4.76
CA ALA A 75 12.28 1.21 -5.05
C ALA A 75 10.78 1.51 -4.89
N VAL A 76 10.44 2.58 -4.18
CA VAL A 76 9.06 3.04 -3.98
C VAL A 76 8.96 4.45 -4.54
N GLY A 77 8.30 4.57 -5.69
CA GLY A 77 7.91 5.85 -6.26
C GLY A 77 6.70 6.39 -5.53
N LEU A 78 6.89 7.36 -4.64
CA LEU A 78 5.81 8.00 -3.89
C LEU A 78 5.38 9.28 -4.61
N VAL A 79 4.25 9.21 -5.30
CA VAL A 79 3.70 10.33 -6.08
C VAL A 79 2.53 10.94 -5.33
N ILE A 80 2.70 12.15 -4.80
CA ILE A 80 1.67 12.89 -4.08
C ILE A 80 0.99 13.86 -5.06
N VAL A 81 -0.27 13.62 -5.39
CA VAL A 81 -1.01 14.34 -6.43
C VAL A 81 -2.00 15.33 -5.81
N SER A 82 -1.82 16.61 -6.14
CA SER A 82 -2.74 17.71 -5.80
C SER A 82 -3.57 18.13 -7.00
N GLY A 83 -4.80 18.57 -6.74
CA GLY A 83 -5.70 19.09 -7.77
C GLY A 83 -5.92 20.60 -7.74
N PRO A 84 -6.71 21.13 -8.70
CA PRO A 84 -6.95 22.55 -8.82
C PRO A 84 -7.80 23.11 -7.66
N ASP A 85 -8.74 22.32 -7.13
CA ASP A 85 -9.61 22.74 -6.03
C ASP A 85 -8.90 22.74 -4.67
N PRO A 86 -9.15 23.72 -3.77
CA PRO A 86 -8.49 23.80 -2.46
C PRO A 86 -8.57 22.52 -1.61
N LYS A 87 -9.68 21.78 -1.68
CA LYS A 87 -9.86 20.51 -0.96
C LYS A 87 -8.95 19.38 -1.48
N LEU A 88 -8.49 19.49 -2.72
CA LEU A 88 -7.65 18.50 -3.40
C LEU A 88 -6.15 18.78 -3.21
N ARG A 89 -5.79 19.89 -2.57
CA ARG A 89 -4.40 20.32 -2.42
C ARG A 89 -3.77 19.69 -1.19
N PHE A 90 -2.57 19.14 -1.36
CA PHE A 90 -1.71 18.76 -0.25
C PHE A 90 -0.94 19.98 0.25
N THR A 91 -1.06 20.26 1.54
CA THR A 91 -0.15 21.18 2.21
C THR A 91 1.20 20.51 2.44
N GLU A 92 2.21 21.30 2.78
CA GLU A 92 3.52 20.77 3.17
C GLU A 92 3.42 19.83 4.39
N ALA A 93 2.55 20.16 5.35
CA ALA A 93 2.29 19.31 6.51
C ALA A 93 1.69 17.96 6.11
N ASP A 94 0.76 17.95 5.15
CA ASP A 94 0.17 16.71 4.62
C ASP A 94 1.23 15.84 3.95
N GLN A 95 2.11 16.44 3.15
CA GLN A 95 3.20 15.74 2.46
C GLN A 95 4.15 15.07 3.45
N ILE A 96 4.56 15.78 4.51
CA ILE A 96 5.44 15.23 5.54
C ILE A 96 4.75 14.12 6.33
N LEU A 97 3.45 14.27 6.60
CA LEU A 97 2.66 13.25 7.25
C LEU A 97 2.67 11.97 6.40
N VAL A 98 2.26 12.06 5.12
CA VAL A 98 2.27 10.92 4.19
C VAL A 98 3.63 10.23 4.16
N VAL A 99 4.71 10.99 3.99
CA VAL A 99 6.07 10.44 3.93
C VAL A 99 6.45 9.76 5.25
N SER A 100 6.11 10.36 6.40
CA SER A 100 6.41 9.77 7.71
C SER A 100 5.67 8.45 7.95
N GLU A 101 4.42 8.35 7.49
CA GLU A 101 3.56 7.19 7.63
C GLU A 101 4.00 6.05 6.70
N VAL A 102 4.29 6.37 5.42
CA VAL A 102 4.87 5.42 4.45
C VAL A 102 6.17 4.84 4.99
N GLN A 103 7.09 5.69 5.46
CA GLN A 103 8.34 5.22 6.06
C GLN A 103 8.07 4.27 7.24
N ASN A 104 7.08 4.56 8.09
CA ASN A 104 6.77 3.75 9.27
C ASN A 104 6.23 2.37 8.86
N GLY A 105 5.26 2.31 7.95
CA GLY A 105 4.72 1.06 7.41
C GLY A 105 5.78 0.19 6.73
N LEU A 106 6.62 0.80 5.90
CA LEU A 106 7.71 0.09 5.24
C LEU A 106 8.81 -0.36 6.22
N SER A 107 9.06 0.40 7.29
CA SER A 107 9.98 -0.04 8.34
C SER A 107 9.45 -1.27 9.08
N PHE A 108 8.14 -1.37 9.31
CA PHE A 108 7.53 -2.57 9.87
C PHE A 108 7.75 -3.77 8.94
N LEU A 109 7.44 -3.66 7.65
CA LEU A 109 7.65 -4.75 6.69
C LEU A 109 9.12 -5.18 6.58
N ALA A 110 10.07 -4.24 6.55
CA ALA A 110 11.48 -4.59 6.56
C ALA A 110 11.91 -5.29 7.86
N ASN A 111 11.31 -4.92 8.99
CA ASN A 111 11.56 -5.55 10.28
C ASN A 111 10.92 -6.94 10.41
N GLU A 112 9.86 -7.26 9.66
CA GLU A 112 9.27 -8.59 9.70
C GLU A 112 10.05 -9.63 8.88
N ALA A 113 10.94 -9.19 7.98
CA ALA A 113 11.84 -10.06 7.25
C ALA A 113 12.82 -10.78 8.21
N PRO A 114 12.81 -12.13 8.30
CA PRO A 114 13.66 -12.86 9.24
C PRO A 114 15.16 -12.59 9.06
N ARG A 115 15.62 -12.44 7.82
CA ARG A 115 17.03 -12.18 7.50
C ARG A 115 17.43 -10.71 7.56
N LYS A 116 16.47 -9.79 7.75
CA LYS A 116 16.70 -8.33 7.74
C LYS A 116 17.38 -7.84 6.45
N ASP A 117 17.01 -8.44 5.34
CA ASP A 117 17.57 -8.22 4.00
C ASP A 117 16.69 -7.33 3.11
N VAL A 118 15.59 -6.81 3.63
CA VAL A 118 14.72 -5.86 2.92
C VAL A 118 15.13 -4.43 3.22
N THR A 119 15.35 -3.63 2.16
CA THR A 119 15.59 -2.19 2.26
C THR A 119 14.75 -1.43 1.23
N PHE A 120 14.08 -0.37 1.67
CA PHE A 120 13.29 0.49 0.78
C PHE A 120 14.06 1.74 0.37
N VAL A 121 14.07 2.03 -0.93
CA VAL A 121 14.61 3.24 -1.54
C VAL A 121 13.43 4.09 -1.99
N HIS A 122 13.29 5.30 -1.46
CA HIS A 122 12.17 6.17 -1.77
C HIS A 122 12.56 7.13 -2.89
N ASP A 123 11.65 7.37 -3.83
CA ASP A 123 11.72 8.44 -4.83
C ASP A 123 10.41 9.20 -4.75
N ILE A 124 10.46 10.47 -4.33
CA ILE A 124 9.28 11.25 -3.94
C ILE A 124 9.06 12.36 -4.94
N GLU A 125 7.86 12.38 -5.52
CA GLU A 125 7.39 13.40 -6.45
C GLU A 125 6.12 14.05 -5.89
N VAL A 126 6.05 15.37 -5.96
CA VAL A 126 4.85 16.15 -5.58
C VAL A 126 4.35 16.85 -6.82
N ILE A 127 3.20 16.40 -7.33
CA ILE A 127 2.65 16.82 -8.62
C ILE A 127 1.35 17.56 -8.38
N THR A 128 1.14 18.64 -9.13
CA THR A 128 -0.16 19.32 -9.22
C THR A 128 -0.68 19.15 -10.64
N VAL A 129 -1.91 18.66 -10.75
CA VAL A 129 -2.60 18.44 -12.03
C VAL A 129 -3.80 19.37 -12.14
N ASP A 130 -4.32 19.55 -13.36
CA ASP A 130 -5.47 20.40 -13.64
C ASP A 130 -6.77 19.57 -13.79
N ALA A 131 -6.66 18.24 -13.78
CA ALA A 131 -7.78 17.31 -13.82
C ALA A 131 -8.88 17.66 -12.80
N ALA A 132 -10.13 17.73 -13.27
CA ALA A 132 -11.29 17.79 -12.41
C ALA A 132 -11.57 16.43 -11.75
N GLU A 133 -12.26 16.42 -10.61
CA GLU A 133 -12.76 15.17 -10.04
C GLU A 133 -13.75 14.48 -10.99
N ALA A 134 -13.63 13.17 -11.12
CA ALA A 134 -14.60 12.36 -11.83
C ALA A 134 -15.95 12.36 -11.10
N PRO A 135 -17.08 12.26 -11.84
CA PRO A 135 -18.41 12.30 -11.24
C PRO A 135 -18.67 11.10 -10.30
N PRO A 136 -19.55 11.26 -9.29
CA PRO A 136 -19.98 10.17 -8.42
C PRO A 136 -20.51 8.94 -9.16
N GLY A 137 -20.35 7.76 -8.54
CA GLY A 137 -20.85 6.48 -9.07
C GLY A 137 -19.97 5.86 -10.16
N SER A 138 -18.77 6.40 -10.36
CA SER A 138 -17.78 5.88 -11.30
C SER A 138 -17.09 4.61 -10.76
N GLY A 139 -16.51 3.79 -11.64
CA GLY A 139 -15.64 2.68 -11.23
C GLY A 139 -14.24 3.15 -10.85
N PHE A 140 -13.41 2.26 -10.28
CA PHE A 140 -12.04 2.54 -9.83
C PHE A 140 -11.22 3.35 -10.84
N ASP A 141 -11.09 2.84 -12.07
CA ASP A 141 -10.26 3.51 -13.08
C ASP A 141 -10.84 4.84 -13.56
N ALA A 142 -12.16 5.00 -13.58
CA ALA A 142 -12.77 6.26 -13.96
C ALA A 142 -12.55 7.36 -12.91
N TYR A 143 -12.41 6.99 -11.63
CA TYR A 143 -11.99 7.93 -10.58
C TYR A 143 -10.51 8.30 -10.66
N GLU A 144 -9.66 7.37 -11.07
CA GLU A 144 -8.21 7.58 -11.11
C GLU A 144 -7.71 8.26 -12.38
N ALA A 145 -8.17 7.77 -13.53
CA ALA A 145 -7.55 8.05 -14.82
C ALA A 145 -7.33 9.54 -15.09
N PRO A 146 -8.29 10.45 -14.82
CA PRO A 146 -8.07 11.87 -15.10
C PRO A 146 -6.83 12.45 -14.42
N TRP A 147 -6.69 12.29 -13.09
CA TRP A 147 -5.56 12.87 -12.36
C TRP A 147 -4.30 12.00 -12.44
N ARG A 148 -4.44 10.67 -12.48
CA ARG A 148 -3.32 9.73 -12.58
C ARG A 148 -2.60 9.91 -13.91
N ASP A 149 -3.34 9.99 -15.00
CA ASP A 149 -2.76 10.04 -16.33
C ASP A 149 -2.12 11.41 -16.61
N GLU A 150 -2.67 12.50 -16.08
CA GLU A 150 -2.00 13.81 -16.08
C GLU A 150 -0.72 13.80 -15.24
N ALA A 151 -0.72 13.16 -14.08
CA ALA A 151 0.48 13.02 -13.26
C ALA A 151 1.56 12.17 -13.96
N LEU A 152 1.17 11.06 -14.58
CA LEU A 152 2.05 10.23 -15.39
C LEU A 152 2.63 11.01 -16.58
N ALA A 153 1.83 11.84 -17.25
CA ALA A 153 2.32 12.68 -18.34
C ALA A 153 3.40 13.67 -17.87
N GLN A 154 3.25 14.27 -16.67
CA GLN A 154 4.28 15.12 -16.07
C GLN A 154 5.57 14.34 -15.70
N LEU A 155 5.43 13.05 -15.38
CA LEU A 155 6.55 12.12 -15.19
C LEU A 155 7.14 11.58 -16.51
N GLY A 156 6.65 12.04 -17.66
CA GLY A 156 7.10 11.62 -18.99
C GLY A 156 6.65 10.20 -19.38
N GLN A 157 5.58 9.70 -18.76
CA GLN A 157 5.05 8.36 -18.98
C GLN A 157 3.74 8.38 -19.78
N PRO A 158 3.42 7.31 -20.53
CA PRO A 158 2.09 7.17 -21.13
C PRO A 158 1.00 7.05 -20.04
N PRO A 159 -0.28 7.24 -20.39
CA PRO A 159 -1.38 7.06 -19.45
C PRO A 159 -1.57 5.60 -19.02
N GLY A 160 -2.33 5.39 -17.95
CA GLY A 160 -2.79 4.08 -17.52
C GLY A 160 -1.74 3.16 -16.91
N ASP A 161 -2.10 1.89 -16.76
CA ASP A 161 -1.27 0.87 -16.12
C ASP A 161 0.10 0.67 -16.83
N GLU A 162 0.17 0.89 -18.15
CA GLU A 162 1.43 0.84 -18.90
C GLU A 162 2.41 1.94 -18.41
N GLY A 163 1.92 3.16 -18.20
CA GLY A 163 2.72 4.26 -17.68
C GLY A 163 3.25 3.99 -16.28
N VAL A 164 2.41 3.43 -15.41
CA VAL A 164 2.81 3.07 -14.06
C VAL A 164 3.89 1.99 -14.08
N ALA A 165 3.75 0.96 -14.92
CA ALA A 165 4.75 -0.09 -15.07
C ALA A 165 6.08 0.43 -15.62
N ARG A 166 6.04 1.30 -16.65
CA ARG A 166 7.25 1.96 -17.19
C ARG A 166 7.92 2.85 -16.14
N HIS A 167 7.15 3.56 -15.33
CA HIS A 167 7.70 4.37 -14.25
C HIS A 167 8.40 3.51 -13.20
N ALA A 168 7.75 2.46 -12.70
CA ALA A 168 8.35 1.51 -11.76
C ALA A 168 9.65 0.90 -12.31
N GLU A 169 9.67 0.47 -13.58
CA GLU A 169 10.88 -0.03 -14.23
C GLU A 169 12.00 1.04 -14.29
N SER A 170 11.64 2.29 -14.58
CA SER A 170 12.60 3.39 -14.58
C SER A 170 13.19 3.66 -13.20
N LEU A 171 12.39 3.55 -12.13
CA LEU A 171 12.83 3.68 -10.75
C LEU A 171 13.77 2.52 -10.36
N ARG A 172 13.41 1.30 -10.73
CA ARG A 172 14.25 0.11 -10.52
C ARG A 172 15.63 0.30 -11.14
N SER A 173 15.65 0.74 -12.40
CA SER A 173 16.88 0.98 -13.15
C SER A 173 17.70 2.15 -12.57
N LYS A 174 17.04 3.27 -12.22
CA LYS A 174 17.66 4.47 -11.64
C LYS A 174 18.37 4.17 -10.32
N HIS A 175 17.78 3.34 -9.47
CA HIS A 175 18.25 3.07 -8.11
C HIS A 175 19.00 1.74 -7.94
N GLY A 176 19.09 0.94 -9.02
CA GLY A 176 19.71 -0.38 -8.99
C GLY A 176 19.07 -1.30 -7.94
N THR A 177 17.74 -1.33 -7.89
CA THR A 177 16.98 -2.15 -6.95
C THR A 177 16.52 -3.46 -7.59
N ASP A 178 16.17 -4.45 -6.78
CA ASP A 178 15.66 -5.74 -7.25
C ASP A 178 14.19 -5.61 -7.70
N TRP A 179 13.43 -4.79 -6.97
CA TRP A 179 11.99 -4.59 -7.15
C TRP A 179 11.65 -3.11 -7.21
N ALA A 180 10.49 -2.78 -7.76
CA ALA A 180 9.96 -1.42 -7.75
C ALA A 180 8.43 -1.38 -7.88
N TYR A 181 7.81 -0.38 -7.26
CA TYR A 181 6.40 -0.06 -7.47
C TYR A 181 6.15 1.44 -7.27
N VAL A 182 4.96 1.89 -7.67
CA VAL A 182 4.50 3.27 -7.56
C VAL A 182 3.30 3.32 -6.62
N ALA A 183 3.38 4.22 -5.65
CA ALA A 183 2.30 4.55 -4.74
C ALA A 183 1.82 5.97 -5.03
N PHE A 184 0.52 6.12 -5.32
CA PHE A 184 -0.13 7.40 -5.49
C PHE A 184 -0.88 7.79 -4.22
N PHE A 185 -0.62 8.99 -3.72
CA PHE A 185 -1.45 9.63 -2.69
C PHE A 185 -2.25 10.76 -3.29
N THR A 186 -3.53 10.83 -2.94
CA THR A 186 -4.43 11.82 -3.48
C THR A 186 -5.50 12.26 -2.48
N LYS A 187 -6.11 13.42 -2.73
CA LYS A 187 -7.35 13.88 -2.08
C LYS A 187 -8.55 13.89 -3.04
N TYR A 188 -8.34 13.38 -4.26
CA TYR A 188 -9.42 13.13 -5.21
C TYR A 188 -10.27 11.96 -4.74
N ARG A 189 -11.56 12.02 -5.04
CA ARG A 189 -12.46 10.87 -4.89
C ARG A 189 -11.88 9.60 -5.51
N LEU A 190 -11.96 8.51 -4.77
CA LEU A 190 -11.56 7.16 -5.20
C LEU A 190 -12.74 6.18 -5.08
N GLY A 191 -12.62 5.03 -5.75
CA GLY A 191 -13.59 3.93 -5.62
C GLY A 191 -13.50 3.18 -4.29
N HIS A 192 -12.31 3.16 -3.69
CA HIS A 192 -12.02 2.70 -2.34
C HIS A 192 -10.88 3.57 -1.76
N PHE A 193 -10.73 3.65 -0.45
CA PHE A 193 -9.80 4.60 0.17
C PHE A 193 -8.32 4.21 0.07
N ALA A 194 -8.05 2.92 -0.05
CA ALA A 194 -6.72 2.37 -0.29
C ALA A 194 -6.89 1.07 -1.08
N TYR A 195 -6.07 0.84 -2.08
CA TYR A 195 -6.06 -0.41 -2.82
C TYR A 195 -4.77 -0.51 -3.62
N ALA A 196 -4.32 -1.74 -3.81
CA ALA A 196 -3.22 -2.07 -4.70
C ALA A 196 -3.65 -3.04 -5.79
N ARG A 197 -2.97 -2.93 -6.93
CA ARG A 197 -2.98 -3.97 -7.95
C ARG A 197 -2.22 -5.16 -7.39
N LEU A 198 -2.89 -6.30 -7.30
CA LEU A 198 -2.28 -7.53 -6.83
C LEU A 198 -1.10 -7.92 -7.73
N GLY A 199 0.08 -8.14 -7.13
CA GLY A 199 1.33 -8.38 -7.86
C GLY A 199 1.96 -7.12 -8.48
N GLY A 200 1.47 -5.93 -8.10
CA GLY A 200 2.03 -4.64 -8.47
C GLY A 200 1.71 -4.19 -9.90
N PRO A 201 2.30 -3.05 -10.33
CA PRO A 201 3.20 -2.17 -9.59
C PRO A 201 2.50 -0.91 -9.04
N ARG A 202 1.18 -0.94 -8.83
CA ARG A 202 0.38 0.24 -8.48
C ARG A 202 -0.30 0.09 -7.12
N LEU A 203 -0.13 1.09 -6.26
CA LEU A 203 -0.87 1.32 -5.03
C LEU A 203 -1.49 2.71 -5.10
N VAL A 204 -2.76 2.86 -4.72
CA VAL A 204 -3.43 4.16 -4.63
C VAL A 204 -4.03 4.32 -3.24
N MET A 205 -3.87 5.49 -2.65
CA MET A 205 -4.39 5.80 -1.32
C MET A 205 -4.93 7.22 -1.22
N HIS A 206 -6.09 7.37 -0.59
CA HIS A 206 -6.67 8.65 -0.21
C HIS A 206 -6.05 9.14 1.10
N PHE A 207 -5.74 10.43 1.19
CA PHE A 207 -5.11 11.04 2.37
C PHE A 207 -5.89 10.81 3.68
N ASP A 208 -7.22 10.98 3.64
CA ASP A 208 -8.06 10.87 4.85
C ASP A 208 -8.23 9.43 5.36
N ASN A 209 -7.88 8.43 4.55
CA ASN A 209 -7.92 7.01 4.92
C ASN A 209 -9.29 6.57 5.49
N ASP A 210 -10.38 6.86 4.78
CA ASP A 210 -11.78 6.50 5.10
C ASP A 210 -12.21 6.65 6.57
N GLY A 211 -11.84 7.76 7.20
CA GLY A 211 -12.22 8.01 8.59
C GLY A 211 -11.36 7.30 9.65
N TRP A 212 -10.44 6.41 9.24
CA TRP A 212 -9.33 5.99 10.10
C TRP A 212 -8.41 7.16 10.42
N GLY A 213 -8.32 8.11 9.50
CA GLY A 213 -7.54 9.33 9.62
C GLY A 213 -6.12 9.15 9.10
N PRO A 214 -5.44 10.27 8.74
CA PRO A 214 -4.10 10.23 8.15
C PRO A 214 -3.04 9.56 9.05
N ASP A 215 -3.20 9.63 10.38
CA ASP A 215 -2.26 8.99 11.33
C ASP A 215 -2.40 7.44 11.38
N GLN A 216 -3.21 6.84 10.50
CA GLN A 216 -3.33 5.39 10.33
C GLN A 216 -2.82 4.92 8.96
N ILE A 217 -2.28 5.84 8.16
CA ILE A 217 -1.74 5.53 6.83
C ILE A 217 -0.67 4.45 6.94
N ASP A 218 0.16 4.45 7.98
CA ASP A 218 1.25 3.49 8.12
C ASP A 218 0.83 2.01 8.02
N ARG A 219 -0.21 1.60 8.74
CA ARG A 219 -0.68 0.20 8.73
C ARG A 219 -1.40 -0.16 7.44
N VAL A 220 -2.25 0.72 6.95
CA VAL A 220 -2.95 0.49 5.67
C VAL A 220 -1.94 0.41 4.54
N PHE A 221 -0.95 1.31 4.51
CA PHE A 221 0.09 1.28 3.49
C PHE A 221 0.92 -0.01 3.56
N ALA A 222 1.21 -0.52 4.75
CA ALA A 222 1.88 -1.81 4.92
C ALA A 222 1.02 -2.98 4.40
N HIS A 223 -0.29 -2.96 4.68
CA HIS A 223 -1.26 -3.93 4.16
C HIS A 223 -1.31 -3.90 2.62
N GLU A 224 -1.50 -2.72 2.02
CA GLU A 224 -1.55 -2.56 0.56
C GLU A 224 -0.23 -2.92 -0.11
N THR A 225 0.90 -2.65 0.54
CA THR A 225 2.20 -3.12 0.05
C THR A 225 2.27 -4.65 0.04
N GLY A 226 1.55 -5.34 0.93
CA GLY A 226 1.44 -6.79 0.86
C GLY A 226 0.82 -7.29 -0.44
N HIS A 227 -0.23 -6.65 -0.93
CA HIS A 227 -0.83 -6.97 -2.23
C HIS A 227 0.11 -6.71 -3.41
N ILE A 228 0.98 -5.68 -3.34
CA ILE A 228 2.03 -5.46 -4.34
C ILE A 228 2.91 -6.71 -4.51
N PHE A 229 3.16 -7.44 -3.43
CA PHE A 229 3.91 -8.71 -3.41
C PHE A 229 3.00 -9.95 -3.40
N ASN A 230 1.78 -9.81 -3.92
CA ASN A 230 0.83 -10.90 -4.16
C ASN A 230 0.36 -11.62 -2.88
N ALA A 231 0.35 -10.95 -1.72
CA ALA A 231 -0.36 -11.43 -0.53
C ALA A 231 -1.86 -11.15 -0.66
N PRO A 232 -2.74 -12.10 -0.34
CA PRO A 232 -4.19 -11.90 -0.34
C PRO A 232 -4.69 -11.29 0.97
N ASP A 233 -5.91 -10.78 0.94
CA ASP A 233 -6.65 -10.43 2.16
C ASP A 233 -6.98 -11.65 3.00
N GLU A 234 -6.93 -11.49 4.32
CA GLU A 234 -7.18 -12.58 5.28
C GLU A 234 -8.44 -12.34 6.13
N TYR A 235 -9.10 -11.18 6.04
CA TYR A 235 -10.35 -10.92 6.77
C TYR A 235 -11.58 -11.49 6.07
N ALA A 236 -12.58 -11.93 6.85
CA ALA A 236 -13.72 -12.67 6.30
C ALA A 236 -14.53 -11.88 5.25
N GLN A 237 -14.66 -10.56 5.44
CA GLN A 237 -15.42 -9.68 4.55
C GLN A 237 -14.76 -9.50 3.17
N SER A 238 -13.48 -9.84 2.99
CA SER A 238 -12.85 -9.82 1.66
C SER A 238 -13.35 -10.95 0.77
N GLY A 239 -14.05 -11.94 1.35
CA GLY A 239 -14.36 -13.20 0.66
C GLY A 239 -13.15 -14.12 0.56
N CYS A 240 -12.16 -13.97 1.45
CA CYS A 240 -11.00 -14.86 1.48
C CYS A 240 -11.43 -16.34 1.56
N ASP A 241 -10.59 -17.22 1.04
CA ASP A 241 -10.66 -18.67 1.20
C ASP A 241 -9.31 -19.25 1.62
N CYS A 242 -9.30 -20.49 2.11
CA CYS A 242 -8.07 -21.18 2.55
C CYS A 242 -7.31 -21.86 1.40
N GLY A 243 -7.64 -21.51 0.16
CA GLY A 243 -7.03 -22.04 -1.06
C GLY A 243 -6.19 -21.00 -1.79
N GLY A 244 -6.19 -21.13 -3.12
CA GLY A 244 -5.38 -20.31 -4.02
C GLY A 244 -3.88 -20.63 -3.98
N ALA A 245 -3.12 -19.87 -4.77
CA ALA A 245 -1.67 -19.90 -4.82
C ALA A 245 -1.16 -18.47 -4.85
N TRP A 246 -0.66 -18.01 -3.71
CA TRP A 246 -0.35 -16.60 -3.48
C TRP A 246 1.13 -16.37 -3.20
N GLY A 247 1.61 -15.17 -3.51
CA GLY A 247 3.00 -14.80 -3.29
C GLY A 247 4.03 -15.55 -4.13
N HIS A 248 5.29 -15.39 -3.75
CA HIS A 248 6.44 -16.03 -4.40
C HIS A 248 6.39 -17.57 -4.35
N PHE A 249 5.97 -18.12 -3.21
CA PHE A 249 5.95 -19.56 -2.95
C PHE A 249 4.66 -20.25 -3.40
N GLY A 250 3.68 -19.50 -3.95
CA GLY A 250 2.40 -20.07 -4.39
C GLY A 250 1.59 -20.66 -3.24
N GLU A 251 1.63 -20.04 -2.06
CA GLU A 251 1.09 -20.62 -0.84
C GLU A 251 -0.40 -20.31 -0.67
N PRO A 252 -1.22 -21.27 -0.20
CA PRO A 252 -2.61 -21.02 0.07
C PRO A 252 -2.78 -20.03 1.24
N ASN A 253 -3.91 -19.33 1.27
CA ASN A 253 -4.23 -18.37 2.31
C ASN A 253 -4.72 -19.04 3.61
N ARG A 254 -3.80 -19.70 4.33
CA ARG A 254 -4.11 -20.49 5.52
C ARG A 254 -4.56 -19.67 6.74
N ASN A 255 -4.41 -18.35 6.70
CA ASN A 255 -4.86 -17.45 7.78
C ASN A 255 -6.20 -16.78 7.50
N CYS A 256 -6.86 -17.13 6.39
CA CYS A 256 -8.18 -16.59 6.07
C CYS A 256 -9.20 -16.81 7.19
N ALA A 257 -9.80 -15.72 7.68
CA ALA A 257 -10.72 -15.73 8.80
C ALA A 257 -12.03 -16.49 8.53
N SER A 258 -12.39 -16.74 7.27
CA SER A 258 -13.58 -17.50 6.90
C SER A 258 -13.46 -19.01 7.12
N CYS A 259 -12.24 -19.54 7.24
CA CYS A 259 -11.99 -20.99 7.22
C CYS A 259 -10.83 -21.46 8.10
N ALA A 260 -9.90 -20.57 8.47
CA ALA A 260 -8.86 -20.89 9.43
C ALA A 260 -9.49 -21.19 10.81
N PRO A 261 -8.93 -22.14 11.59
CA PRO A 261 -9.37 -22.38 12.95
C PRO A 261 -9.41 -21.08 13.76
N ASP A 262 -10.47 -20.92 14.57
CA ASP A 262 -10.72 -19.73 15.41
C ASP A 262 -10.74 -18.39 14.65
N GLY A 263 -10.93 -18.41 13.33
CA GLY A 263 -10.92 -17.21 12.49
C GLY A 263 -9.52 -16.71 12.16
N GLY A 264 -8.48 -17.54 12.31
CA GLY A 264 -7.09 -17.18 12.04
C GLY A 264 -6.44 -16.41 13.19
N VAL A 265 -5.16 -16.06 13.02
CA VAL A 265 -4.37 -15.27 13.97
C VAL A 265 -4.16 -13.86 13.44
N LYS A 266 -3.99 -12.88 14.34
CA LYS A 266 -3.73 -11.48 13.98
C LYS A 266 -2.61 -11.36 12.94
N CYS A 267 -2.90 -10.63 11.88
CA CYS A 267 -1.97 -10.42 10.78
C CYS A 267 -2.29 -9.10 10.07
N ILE A 268 -1.28 -8.44 9.48
CA ILE A 268 -1.46 -7.17 8.77
C ILE A 268 -2.43 -7.30 7.59
N MET A 269 -2.51 -8.48 6.96
CA MET A 269 -3.46 -8.78 5.89
C MET A 269 -4.88 -9.10 6.41
N GLN A 270 -5.07 -9.21 7.72
CA GLN A 270 -6.35 -9.53 8.36
C GLN A 270 -6.95 -8.32 9.08
N SER A 271 -6.15 -7.54 9.79
CA SER A 271 -6.66 -6.48 10.65
C SER A 271 -5.71 -5.30 10.73
N ASN A 272 -6.21 -4.19 11.27
CA ASN A 272 -5.45 -3.01 11.61
C ASN A 272 -4.58 -3.30 12.85
N ASP A 273 -3.60 -4.18 12.73
CA ASP A 273 -2.67 -4.61 13.77
C ASP A 273 -1.23 -4.58 13.26
N TRP A 274 -0.27 -4.25 14.13
CA TRP A 274 1.16 -4.47 13.86
C TRP A 274 1.52 -5.93 14.14
N ALA A 275 0.88 -6.85 13.41
CA ALA A 275 1.08 -8.28 13.56
C ALA A 275 1.41 -8.90 12.20
N MET A 276 2.21 -9.94 12.21
CA MET A 276 2.59 -10.67 11.01
C MET A 276 2.51 -12.17 11.30
N CYS A 277 1.69 -12.85 10.52
CA CYS A 277 1.44 -14.27 10.57
C CYS A 277 2.33 -15.02 9.57
N ASP A 278 2.52 -16.32 9.80
CA ASP A 278 3.41 -17.13 8.95
C ASP A 278 2.88 -17.29 7.52
N ALA A 279 1.56 -17.24 7.32
CA ALA A 279 0.95 -17.25 5.99
C ALA A 279 1.42 -16.04 5.17
N THR A 280 1.19 -14.83 5.67
CA THR A 280 1.63 -13.60 5.00
C THR A 280 3.15 -13.54 4.83
N ARG A 281 3.98 -13.98 5.81
CA ARG A 281 5.45 -14.02 5.62
C ARG A 281 5.85 -14.81 4.37
N LEU A 282 5.16 -15.91 4.11
CA LEU A 282 5.40 -16.75 2.95
C LEU A 282 4.81 -16.15 1.67
N HIS A 283 3.68 -15.47 1.74
CA HIS A 283 3.16 -14.74 0.58
C HIS A 283 4.09 -13.60 0.15
N LEU A 284 4.59 -12.81 1.10
CA LEU A 284 5.60 -11.78 0.84
C LEU A 284 6.92 -12.39 0.34
N GLY A 285 7.13 -13.68 0.58
CA GLY A 285 8.28 -14.42 0.12
C GLY A 285 9.54 -14.07 0.90
N TYR A 286 9.49 -13.86 2.22
CA TYR A 286 10.73 -13.57 2.95
C TYR A 286 11.71 -14.75 2.91
N ASP A 287 13.01 -14.43 2.91
CA ASP A 287 14.08 -15.41 3.05
C ASP A 287 14.19 -15.93 4.50
N GLY A 288 14.71 -17.15 4.68
CA GLY A 288 15.03 -17.69 6.01
C GLY A 288 13.83 -18.18 6.82
N LEU A 289 12.65 -18.31 6.20
CA LEU A 289 11.50 -18.99 6.79
C LEU A 289 11.76 -20.50 6.83
N PRO A 290 11.25 -21.26 7.81
CA PRO A 290 11.38 -22.72 7.78
C PRO A 290 10.55 -23.31 6.63
N ASP A 291 11.17 -24.21 5.87
CA ASP A 291 10.58 -25.08 4.86
C ASP A 291 9.49 -25.90 5.54
N ARG A 292 8.28 -25.80 4.98
CA ARG A 292 7.07 -26.40 5.51
C ARG A 292 7.12 -27.93 5.59
N THR A 293 8.00 -28.58 4.83
CA THR A 293 8.07 -30.03 4.73
C THR A 293 9.24 -30.64 5.49
N GLU A 294 10.34 -29.89 5.64
CA GLU A 294 11.59 -30.42 6.22
C GLU A 294 12.21 -29.56 7.34
N GLY A 295 11.65 -28.38 7.65
CA GLY A 295 12.18 -27.47 8.66
C GLY A 295 13.53 -26.82 8.31
N LYS A 296 13.96 -26.90 7.04
CA LYS A 296 15.17 -26.24 6.51
C LYS A 296 14.87 -24.80 6.12
N PRO A 297 15.80 -23.83 6.17
CA PRO A 297 15.49 -22.48 5.69
C PRO A 297 15.08 -22.47 4.20
N VAL A 298 13.99 -21.77 3.87
CA VAL A 298 13.58 -21.44 2.50
C VAL A 298 14.58 -20.44 1.94
N ALA A 299 15.09 -20.78 0.75
CA ALA A 299 16.24 -20.15 0.11
C ALA A 299 16.06 -18.66 -0.18
#